data_AF-A0A291QP35-F1
#
_entry.id   AF-A0A291QP35-F1
#
_cell.length_a   1.000
_cell.length_b   1.000
_cell.length_c   1.000
_cell.angle_alpha   90.00
_cell.angle_beta   90.00
_cell.angle_gamma   90.00
#
_symmetry.space_group_name_H-M   'P 1'
#
loop_
_entity.id
_entity.type
_entity.pdbx_description
1 polymer ?
#
loop_
_entity_poly.entity_id
_entity_poly.type
_entity_poly.pdbx_seq_one_letter_code
_entity_poly.pdbx_strand_id
1 'polypeptide(L)'
;MIRQGFKYYNANKGNLEEEDLKKNMKKWTILISISLVIVAVVIWKLATFEIFEVEEIELSSYPIRTRGYILEIRYLAAGATTRDVVQVRKKYANREIDVVKNIEGYNVLVSSYLIGDSLLHLVVKDTGYFKRPPDTIVVKL
;
A
#
# COMPACT_ATOMS: atom_id res chain seq x y z
N MET A 1 53.56 59.73 -3.74
CA MET A 1 53.16 58.91 -2.56
C MET A 1 51.70 58.45 -2.60
N ILE A 2 50.74 59.31 -3.00
CA ILE A 2 49.28 58.99 -2.97
C ILE A 2 48.87 57.82 -3.91
N ARG A 3 49.55 57.61 -5.04
CA ARG A 3 49.25 56.53 -5.99
C ARG A 3 49.49 55.11 -5.45
N GLN A 4 50.39 54.92 -4.48
CA GLN A 4 50.67 53.58 -3.96
C GLN A 4 49.60 53.13 -2.95
N GLY A 5 49.05 54.04 -2.13
CA GLY A 5 47.98 53.72 -1.19
C GLY A 5 46.67 53.28 -1.86
N PHE A 6 46.32 53.88 -3.01
CA PHE A 6 45.09 53.52 -3.75
C PHE A 6 45.13 52.09 -4.33
N LYS A 7 46.33 51.61 -4.71
CA LYS A 7 46.52 50.26 -5.26
C LYS A 7 46.37 49.17 -4.19
N TYR A 8 46.83 49.45 -2.97
CA TYR A 8 46.67 48.56 -1.82
C TYR A 8 45.21 48.46 -1.34
N TYR A 9 44.48 49.58 -1.31
CA TYR A 9 43.08 49.59 -0.89
C TYR A 9 42.18 48.77 -1.83
N ASN A 10 42.36 48.92 -3.15
CA ASN A 10 41.58 48.14 -4.13
C ASN A 10 41.91 46.64 -4.11
N ALA A 11 43.16 46.25 -3.82
CA ALA A 11 43.54 44.84 -3.71
C ALA A 11 42.92 44.16 -2.48
N ASN A 12 42.87 44.85 -1.33
CA ASN A 12 42.23 44.29 -0.13
C ASN A 12 40.69 44.22 -0.25
N LYS A 13 40.07 45.17 -0.95
CA LYS A 13 38.61 45.15 -1.16
C LYS A 13 38.17 43.94 -2.00
N GLY A 14 38.94 43.57 -3.04
CA GLY A 14 38.66 42.38 -3.85
C GLY A 14 38.73 41.07 -3.05
N ASN A 15 39.72 40.92 -2.17
CA ASN A 15 39.86 39.72 -1.34
C ASN A 15 38.71 39.56 -0.33
N LEU A 16 38.23 40.66 0.25
CA LEU A 16 37.09 40.66 1.17
C LEU A 16 35.78 40.25 0.46
N GLU A 17 35.53 40.78 -0.74
CA GLU A 17 34.33 40.43 -1.52
C GLU A 17 34.33 38.96 -1.98
N GLU A 18 35.51 38.39 -2.31
CA GLU A 18 35.63 36.97 -2.64
C GLU A 18 35.37 36.03 -1.46
N GLU A 19 35.84 36.37 -0.26
CA GLU A 19 35.60 35.57 0.95
C GLU A 19 34.11 35.56 1.33
N ASP A 20 33.43 36.70 1.24
CA ASP A 20 32.00 36.81 1.51
C ASP A 20 31.16 36.05 0.47
N LEU A 21 31.54 36.10 -0.81
CA LEU A 21 30.90 35.30 -1.87
C LEU A 21 31.05 33.79 -1.61
N LYS A 22 32.25 33.31 -1.29
CA LYS A 22 32.50 31.89 -0.98
C LYS A 22 31.72 31.43 0.25
N LYS A 23 31.63 32.28 1.28
CA LYS A 23 30.86 32.00 2.50
C LYS A 23 29.37 31.88 2.20
N ASN A 24 28.82 32.77 1.36
CA ASN A 24 27.42 32.72 0.96
C ASN A 24 27.12 31.51 0.07
N MET A 25 27.98 31.18 -0.90
CA MET A 25 27.83 29.98 -1.73
C MET A 25 27.85 28.68 -0.90
N LYS A 26 28.68 28.61 0.15
CA LYS A 26 28.72 27.46 1.06
C LYS A 26 27.43 27.32 1.88
N LYS A 27 26.81 28.43 2.29
CA LYS A 27 25.50 28.40 2.98
C LYS A 27 24.39 27.92 2.04
N TRP A 28 24.39 28.38 0.79
CA TRP A 28 23.40 27.96 -0.21
C TRP A 28 23.51 26.48 -0.56
N THR A 29 24.73 25.94 -0.70
CA THR A 29 24.93 24.51 -0.94
C THR A 29 24.44 23.65 0.22
N ILE A 30 24.60 24.09 1.48
CA ILE A 30 24.05 23.40 2.65
C ILE A 30 22.51 23.46 2.66
N LEU A 31 21.90 24.60 2.32
CA LEU A 31 20.44 24.71 2.27
C LEU A 31 19.84 23.83 1.17
N ILE A 32 20.48 23.79 -0.01
CA ILE A 32 20.05 22.93 -1.13
C ILE A 32 20.16 21.46 -0.74
N SER A 33 21.26 21.04 -0.09
CA SER A 33 21.42 19.63 0.32
C SER A 33 20.37 19.21 1.33
N ILE A 34 20.06 20.06 2.33
CA ILE A 34 18.99 19.80 3.30
C ILE A 34 17.63 19.69 2.60
N SER A 35 17.33 20.63 1.70
CA SER A 35 16.08 20.61 0.94
C SER A 35 15.93 19.33 0.12
N LEU A 36 17.02 18.85 -0.50
CA LEU A 36 17.02 17.63 -1.29
C LEU A 36 16.69 16.40 -0.43
N VAL A 37 17.24 16.33 0.78
CA VAL A 37 16.96 15.24 1.73
C VAL A 37 15.48 15.25 2.15
N ILE A 38 14.92 16.42 2.46
CA ILE A 38 13.50 16.55 2.84
C ILE A 38 12.61 16.06 1.70
N VAL A 39 12.87 16.50 0.46
CA VAL A 39 12.11 16.06 -0.72
C VAL A 39 12.21 14.56 -0.91
N ALA A 40 13.40 13.97 -0.76
CA ALA A 40 13.60 12.52 -0.85
C ALA A 40 12.77 11.76 0.20
N VAL A 41 12.72 12.26 1.44
CA VAL A 41 11.91 11.67 2.52
C VAL A 41 10.41 11.78 2.21
N VAL A 42 9.94 12.90 1.68
CA VAL A 42 8.52 13.08 1.30
C VAL A 42 8.15 12.12 0.17
N ILE A 43 8.98 12.03 -0.88
CA ILE A 43 8.75 11.09 -1.99
C ILE A 43 8.71 9.65 -1.47
N TRP A 44 9.65 9.28 -0.60
CA TRP A 44 9.66 7.95 0.01
C TRP A 44 8.39 7.70 0.82
N LYS A 45 7.93 8.65 1.64
CA LYS A 45 6.70 8.53 2.40
C LYS A 45 5.47 8.39 1.52
N LEU A 46 5.36 9.16 0.43
CA LEU A 46 4.26 9.05 -0.53
C LEU A 46 4.27 7.71 -1.28
N ALA A 47 5.46 7.20 -1.63
CA ALA A 47 5.59 5.92 -2.33
C ALA A 47 5.25 4.71 -1.43
N THR A 48 5.42 4.83 -0.12
CA THR A 48 5.14 3.76 0.85
C THR A 48 3.77 3.91 1.51
N PHE A 49 2.99 4.93 1.15
CA PHE A 49 1.66 5.14 1.70
C PHE A 49 0.67 4.21 0.99
N GLU A 50 0.14 3.23 1.70
CA GLU A 50 -0.97 2.40 1.20
C GLU A 50 -2.24 3.26 1.22
N ILE A 51 -2.63 3.80 0.06
CA ILE A 51 -3.76 4.74 -0.06
C ILE A 51 -5.11 4.07 0.26
N PHE A 52 -5.16 2.74 0.26
CA PHE A 52 -6.38 1.98 0.48
C PHE A 52 -6.11 0.80 1.41
N GLU A 53 -6.49 0.93 2.68
CA GLU A 53 -6.62 -0.23 3.57
C GLU A 53 -7.71 -1.13 2.99
N VAL A 54 -7.35 -2.35 2.60
CA VAL A 54 -8.32 -3.35 2.17
C VAL A 54 -8.97 -3.91 3.42
N GLU A 55 -10.26 -3.63 3.59
CA GLU A 55 -11.01 -4.16 4.72
C GLU A 55 -11.30 -5.64 4.47
N GLU A 56 -10.68 -6.51 5.27
CA GLU A 56 -10.91 -7.95 5.24
C GLU A 56 -11.77 -8.38 6.43
N ILE A 57 -12.95 -8.93 6.15
CA ILE A 57 -13.85 -9.49 7.16
C ILE A 57 -13.90 -11.00 6.99
N GLU A 58 -13.59 -11.75 8.05
CA GLU A 58 -13.74 -13.21 8.04
C GLU A 58 -15.22 -13.59 8.16
N LEU A 59 -15.72 -14.36 7.20
CA LEU A 59 -17.11 -14.80 7.17
C LEU A 59 -17.26 -16.23 7.72
N SER A 60 -16.31 -17.11 7.40
CA SER A 60 -16.30 -18.51 7.86
C SER A 60 -14.93 -19.15 7.64
N SER A 61 -14.61 -20.18 8.42
CA SER A 61 -13.40 -20.97 8.23
C SER A 61 -13.61 -22.46 8.49
N TYR A 62 -12.90 -23.30 7.73
CA TYR A 62 -12.97 -24.76 7.82
C TYR A 62 -11.57 -25.38 7.85
N PRO A 63 -11.21 -26.12 8.91
CA PRO A 63 -9.93 -26.81 8.96
C PRO A 63 -9.96 -28.10 8.11
N ILE A 64 -9.19 -28.16 7.02
CA ILE A 64 -9.02 -29.35 6.19
C ILE A 64 -7.78 -30.11 6.67
N ARG A 65 -7.96 -30.89 7.74
CA ARG A 65 -6.85 -31.62 8.41
C ARG A 65 -6.13 -32.59 7.48
N THR A 66 -6.84 -33.19 6.53
CA THR A 66 -6.30 -34.16 5.56
C THR A 66 -5.28 -33.54 4.60
N ARG A 67 -5.37 -32.23 4.34
CA ARG A 67 -4.50 -31.50 3.41
C ARG A 67 -3.65 -30.41 4.09
N GLY A 68 -3.75 -30.26 5.40
CA GLY A 68 -2.89 -29.37 6.18
C GLY A 68 -3.13 -27.88 5.96
N TYR A 69 -4.33 -27.47 5.55
CA TYR A 69 -4.70 -26.07 5.38
C TYR A 69 -6.04 -25.74 6.04
N ILE A 70 -6.26 -24.45 6.28
CA ILE A 70 -7.55 -23.89 6.69
C ILE A 70 -8.15 -23.20 5.48
N LEU A 71 -9.38 -23.58 5.13
CA LEU A 71 -10.15 -22.90 4.10
C LEU A 71 -10.84 -21.69 4.75
N GLU A 72 -10.50 -20.49 4.33
CA GLU A 72 -11.10 -19.25 4.81
C GLU A 72 -12.02 -18.68 3.72
N ILE A 73 -13.20 -18.24 4.14
CA ILE A 73 -14.12 -17.44 3.33
C ILE A 73 -14.11 -16.04 3.93
N ARG A 74 -13.71 -15.05 3.15
CA ARG A 74 -13.61 -13.65 3.58
C ARG A 74 -14.35 -12.73 2.65
N TYR A 75 -14.87 -11.64 3.20
CA TYR A 75 -15.26 -10.48 2.41
C TYR A 75 -14.05 -9.53 2.30
N LEU A 76 -13.72 -9.10 1.09
CA LEU A 76 -12.75 -8.04 0.86
C LEU A 76 -13.49 -6.83 0.29
N ALA A 77 -13.50 -5.74 1.04
CA ALA A 77 -13.93 -4.44 0.53
C ALA A 77 -12.73 -3.77 -0.15
N ALA A 78 -12.75 -3.75 -1.47
CA ALA A 78 -11.60 -3.40 -2.27
C ALA A 78 -11.69 -1.94 -2.75
N GLY A 79 -11.80 -0.98 -1.84
CA GLY A 79 -11.68 0.46 -2.13
C GLY A 79 -12.47 1.00 -3.35
N ALA A 80 -12.02 2.12 -3.92
CA ALA A 80 -12.77 2.84 -4.96
C ALA A 80 -12.60 2.27 -6.39
N THR A 81 -11.54 1.50 -6.64
CA THR A 81 -11.15 1.07 -8.00
C THR A 81 -11.32 -0.43 -8.23
N THR A 82 -11.47 -1.20 -7.17
CA THR A 82 -11.62 -2.66 -7.22
C THR A 82 -13.00 -3.05 -6.70
N ARG A 83 -13.54 -4.15 -7.21
CA ARG A 83 -14.87 -4.61 -6.78
C ARG A 83 -14.75 -5.35 -5.45
N ASP A 84 -15.73 -5.14 -4.60
CA ASP A 84 -15.90 -5.95 -3.40
C ASP A 84 -16.17 -7.41 -3.78
N VAL A 85 -15.52 -8.33 -3.07
CA VAL A 85 -15.61 -9.77 -3.37
C VAL A 85 -15.76 -10.60 -2.11
N VAL A 86 -16.49 -11.70 -2.23
CA VAL A 86 -16.34 -12.84 -1.33
C VAL A 86 -15.21 -13.72 -1.87
N GLN A 87 -14.12 -13.82 -1.13
CA GLN A 87 -12.94 -14.60 -1.48
C GLN A 87 -12.90 -15.91 -0.71
N VAL A 88 -12.61 -16.99 -1.44
CA VAL A 88 -12.28 -18.31 -0.89
C VAL A 88 -10.77 -18.49 -1.04
N ARG A 89 -10.09 -18.77 0.09
CA ARG A 89 -8.63 -18.96 0.10
C ARG A 89 -8.21 -20.08 1.02
N LYS A 90 -7.08 -20.70 0.72
CA LYS A 90 -6.40 -21.67 1.58
C LYS A 90 -5.32 -20.95 2.35
N LYS A 91 -5.25 -21.22 3.64
CA LYS A 91 -4.20 -20.74 4.53
C LYS A 91 -3.44 -21.93 5.09
N TYR A 92 -2.16 -21.99 4.75
CA TYR A 92 -1.28 -23.06 5.17
C TYR A 92 -0.56 -22.68 6.47
N ALA A 93 0.02 -23.68 7.16
CA ALA A 93 0.72 -23.48 8.43
C ALA A 93 1.95 -22.55 8.30
N ASN A 94 2.57 -22.49 7.12
CA ASN A 94 3.67 -21.58 6.79
C ASN A 94 3.22 -20.13 6.53
N ARG A 95 1.93 -19.80 6.75
CA ARG A 95 1.30 -18.50 6.44
C ARG A 95 1.16 -18.18 4.96
N GLU A 96 1.42 -19.15 4.08
CA GLU A 96 1.12 -19.01 2.66
C GLU A 96 -0.39 -18.96 2.46
N ILE A 97 -0.82 -18.06 1.57
CA ILE A 97 -2.22 -17.86 1.20
C ILE A 97 -2.35 -18.16 -0.28
N ASP A 98 -3.23 -19.11 -0.62
CA ASP A 98 -3.58 -19.46 -2.00
C ASP A 98 -5.05 -19.10 -2.25
N VAL A 99 -5.28 -18.18 -3.19
CA VAL A 99 -6.64 -17.72 -3.52
C VAL A 99 -7.28 -18.71 -4.48
N VAL A 100 -8.31 -19.41 -4.01
CA VAL A 100 -9.03 -20.42 -4.79
C VAL A 100 -10.01 -19.76 -5.74
N LYS A 101 -10.80 -18.81 -5.24
CA LYS A 101 -11.83 -18.13 -6.03
C LYS A 101 -12.20 -16.77 -5.44
N ASN A 102 -12.28 -15.77 -6.30
CA ASN A 102 -12.98 -14.52 -6.01
C ASN A 102 -14.39 -14.59 -6.59
N ILE A 103 -15.38 -14.24 -5.77
CA ILE A 103 -16.79 -14.22 -6.13
C ILE A 103 -17.25 -12.76 -6.11
N GLU A 104 -17.30 -12.17 -7.29
CA GLU A 104 -17.70 -10.77 -7.48
C GLU A 104 -19.21 -10.58 -7.37
N GLY A 105 -19.61 -9.38 -6.93
CA GLY A 105 -21.02 -8.96 -6.94
C GLY A 105 -21.85 -9.50 -5.79
N TYR A 106 -21.22 -10.05 -4.75
CA TYR A 106 -21.88 -10.46 -3.52
C TYR A 106 -21.15 -9.88 -2.33
N ASN A 107 -21.90 -9.54 -1.28
CA ASN A 107 -21.34 -8.99 -0.05
C ASN A 107 -21.82 -9.70 1.22
N VAL A 108 -22.72 -10.67 1.10
CA VAL A 108 -23.22 -11.46 2.23
C VAL A 108 -23.03 -12.96 1.96
N LEU A 109 -22.43 -13.66 2.92
CA LEU A 109 -22.47 -15.11 2.99
C LEU A 109 -23.68 -15.54 3.82
N VAL A 110 -24.62 -16.23 3.19
CA VAL A 110 -25.83 -16.74 3.85
C VAL A 110 -25.54 -18.07 4.54
N SER A 111 -24.87 -18.97 3.84
CA SER A 111 -24.41 -20.23 4.41
C SER A 111 -23.23 -20.78 3.62
N SER A 112 -22.46 -21.65 4.26
CA SER A 112 -21.44 -22.44 3.61
C SER A 112 -21.35 -23.80 4.25
N TYR A 113 -20.89 -24.80 3.49
CA TYR A 113 -20.52 -26.10 4.02
C TYR A 113 -19.63 -26.84 3.03
N LEU A 114 -18.89 -27.81 3.53
CA LEU A 114 -18.04 -28.69 2.74
C LEU A 114 -18.79 -29.95 2.31
N ILE A 115 -18.58 -30.37 1.07
CA ILE A 115 -19.00 -31.67 0.56
C ILE A 115 -17.73 -32.52 0.45
N GLY A 116 -17.44 -33.28 1.51
CA GLY A 116 -16.16 -33.96 1.67
C GLY A 116 -15.00 -32.97 1.78
N ASP A 117 -13.87 -33.28 1.15
CA ASP A 117 -12.62 -32.49 1.23
C ASP A 117 -12.26 -31.75 -0.09
N SER A 118 -13.18 -31.73 -1.05
CA SER A 118 -12.88 -31.28 -2.43
C SER A 118 -13.84 -30.23 -2.98
N LEU A 119 -15.01 -30.05 -2.37
CA LEU A 119 -16.03 -29.13 -2.84
C LEU A 119 -16.53 -28.28 -1.68
N LEU A 120 -16.58 -26.98 -1.92
CA LEU A 120 -17.18 -26.00 -1.03
C LEU A 120 -18.50 -25.53 -1.65
N HIS A 121 -19.57 -25.70 -0.89
CA HIS A 121 -20.88 -25.16 -1.23
C HIS A 121 -21.08 -23.82 -0.54
N LEU A 122 -21.44 -22.81 -1.31
CA LEU A 122 -21.64 -21.43 -0.87
C LEU A 122 -23.03 -20.97 -1.25
N VAL A 123 -23.73 -20.35 -0.31
CA VAL A 123 -24.94 -19.58 -0.59
C VAL A 123 -24.62 -18.12 -0.29
N VAL A 124 -24.63 -17.29 -1.33
CA VAL A 124 -24.21 -15.89 -1.27
C VAL A 124 -25.34 -14.98 -1.71
N LYS A 125 -25.28 -13.72 -1.26
CA LYS A 125 -26.31 -12.73 -1.59
C LYS A 125 -25.68 -11.34 -1.75
N ASP A 126 -26.24 -10.59 -2.70
CA ASP A 126 -26.01 -9.15 -2.82
C ASP A 126 -27.11 -8.38 -2.10
N THR A 127 -26.72 -7.36 -1.34
CA THR A 127 -27.64 -6.43 -0.68
C THR A 127 -27.73 -5.08 -1.37
N GLY A 128 -26.92 -4.82 -2.39
CA GLY A 128 -26.78 -3.53 -3.05
C GLY A 128 -28.02 -3.09 -3.82
N TYR A 129 -28.65 -3.97 -4.62
CA TYR A 129 -29.78 -3.58 -5.47
C TYR A 129 -30.81 -4.70 -5.70
N PHE A 130 -32.07 -4.41 -5.35
CA PHE A 130 -33.25 -5.29 -5.45
C PHE A 130 -33.20 -6.55 -4.56
N LYS A 131 -34.37 -7.03 -4.10
CA LYS A 131 -34.48 -8.30 -3.34
C LYS A 131 -34.18 -9.48 -4.26
N ARG A 132 -32.92 -9.67 -4.65
CA ARG A 132 -32.48 -10.86 -5.36
C ARG A 132 -32.49 -12.05 -4.38
N PRO A 133 -32.99 -13.22 -4.81
CA PRO A 133 -32.80 -14.43 -4.04
C PRO A 133 -31.30 -14.73 -3.90
N PRO A 134 -30.88 -15.44 -2.84
CA PRO A 134 -29.51 -15.90 -2.73
C PRO A 134 -29.14 -16.82 -3.89
N ASP A 135 -27.89 -16.72 -4.33
CA ASP A 135 -27.30 -17.59 -5.35
C ASP A 135 -26.46 -18.68 -4.70
N THR A 136 -26.42 -19.83 -5.36
CA THR A 136 -25.65 -21.00 -4.91
C THR A 136 -24.46 -21.22 -5.82
N ILE A 137 -23.27 -21.31 -5.22
CA ILE A 137 -22.00 -21.48 -5.93
C ILE A 137 -21.28 -22.69 -5.35
N VAL A 138 -20.79 -23.57 -6.22
CA VAL A 138 -19.94 -24.70 -5.84
C VAL A 138 -18.52 -24.43 -6.32
N VAL A 139 -17.57 -24.46 -5.38
CA VAL A 139 -16.15 -24.20 -5.64
C VAL A 139 -15.37 -25.48 -5.44
N LYS A 140 -14.50 -25.81 -6.39
CA LYS A 140 -13.57 -26.95 -6.28
C LYS A 140 -12.29 -26.52 -5.55
N LEU A 141 -11.85 -27.32 -4.58
CA LEU A 141 -10.72 -27.07 -3.68
C LEU A 141 -9.43 -27.77 -4.12
#